data_AF-A0A4P9XZT6-F1
#
_entry.id   AF-A0A4P9XZT6-F1
#
_cell.length_a   1.000
_cell.length_b   1.000
_cell.length_c   1.000
_cell.angle_alpha   90.00
_cell.angle_beta   90.00
_cell.angle_gamma   90.00
#
_symmetry.space_group_name_H-M   'P 1'
#
loop_
_entity.id
_entity.type
_entity.pdbx_description
1 polymer ?
#
loop_
_entity_poly.entity_id
_entity_poly.type
_entity_poly.pdbx_seq_one_letter_code
_entity_poly.pdbx_strand_id
1 'polypeptide(L)'
;MNALKDNQDIILDALPYVDKEVDAPGMRDLAEGLIEEELARKKAPSTADSELPKAISLFESNPFLKDAYERTVTVKANDTDAGVDFSRYTLAEPSKEDGPEKWESAVDMAKATLEHQRLRMCNLELMQRYGTMMWKGHTSQLDVGVKGMEREVKTIKKEDLGRINKERKRYQLEMGESLQSLDQQWKGLISSNLQTQLACMTLASELADWERYEGELRAEAAAANVDISDVL
;
A
#
# COMPACT_ATOMS: atom_id res chain seq x y z
N MET A 1 2.68 -4.63 30.83
CA MET A 1 3.99 -5.11 30.32
C MET A 1 3.99 -6.64 30.24
N ASN A 2 3.03 -7.23 29.50
CA ASN A 2 2.94 -8.69 29.24
C ASN A 2 1.90 -8.96 28.13
N ALA A 3 2.16 -8.50 26.91
CA ALA A 3 1.34 -8.80 25.72
C ALA A 3 2.18 -8.95 24.43
N LEU A 4 3.50 -9.17 24.55
CA LEU A 4 4.42 -9.28 23.41
C LEU A 4 5.09 -10.66 23.32
N LYS A 5 4.46 -11.72 23.84
CA LYS A 5 5.10 -13.06 23.92
C LYS A 5 4.37 -14.20 23.21
N ASP A 6 3.33 -13.90 22.43
CA ASP A 6 2.65 -14.89 21.57
C ASP A 6 2.59 -14.46 20.10
N ASN A 7 3.62 -13.78 19.59
CA ASN A 7 3.92 -13.93 18.17
C ASN A 7 4.62 -15.27 18.04
N GLN A 8 3.85 -16.36 17.92
CA GLN A 8 4.31 -17.41 17.03
C GLN A 8 4.58 -16.69 15.72
N ASP A 9 5.83 -16.66 15.29
CA ASP A 9 6.21 -16.07 14.01
C ASP A 9 5.33 -16.74 12.95
N ILE A 10 4.22 -16.10 12.59
CA ILE A 10 3.38 -16.55 11.50
C ILE A 10 4.27 -16.31 10.29
N ILE A 11 4.92 -17.38 9.83
CA ILE A 11 5.78 -17.34 8.65
C ILE A 11 4.85 -17.16 7.45
N LEU A 12 4.51 -15.91 7.19
CA LEU A 12 3.81 -15.48 5.99
C LEU A 12 4.86 -15.40 4.89
N ASP A 13 5.02 -16.51 4.15
CA ASP A 13 5.88 -16.54 2.97
C ASP A 13 5.05 -16.43 1.71
N ALA A 14 5.45 -15.51 0.85
CA ALA A 14 4.91 -15.31 -0.49
C ALA A 14 6.08 -14.85 -1.36
N LEU A 15 6.25 -15.45 -2.55
CA LEU A 15 7.41 -15.22 -3.40
C LEU A 15 7.03 -14.47 -4.69
N PRO A 16 6.72 -13.15 -4.67
CA PRO A 16 6.33 -12.38 -5.85
C PRO A 16 7.23 -12.52 -7.09
N TYR A 17 8.53 -12.73 -6.93
CA TYR A 17 9.44 -12.90 -8.09
C TYR A 17 9.38 -14.30 -8.72
N VAL A 18 8.85 -15.29 -8.00
CA VAL A 18 8.71 -16.69 -8.43
C VAL A 18 7.27 -16.98 -8.84
N ASP A 19 6.29 -16.58 -8.01
CA ASP A 19 4.85 -16.86 -8.14
C ASP A 19 4.15 -15.96 -9.16
N LYS A 20 4.60 -15.97 -10.41
CA LYS A 20 4.03 -15.13 -11.49
C LYS A 20 2.59 -15.48 -11.86
N GLU A 21 2.11 -16.65 -11.46
CA GLU A 21 0.75 -17.11 -11.72
C GLU A 21 -0.30 -16.28 -10.98
N VAL A 22 0.08 -15.64 -9.86
CA VAL A 22 -0.80 -14.73 -9.11
C VAL A 22 -1.15 -13.45 -9.90
N ASP A 23 -0.27 -13.05 -10.84
CA ASP A 23 -0.50 -11.91 -11.71
C ASP A 23 -1.39 -12.24 -12.93
N ALA A 24 -1.86 -13.47 -13.06
CA ALA A 24 -2.80 -13.87 -14.10
C ALA A 24 -4.13 -13.11 -13.99
N PRO A 25 -4.77 -12.74 -15.11
CA PRO A 25 -6.04 -12.02 -15.09
C PRO A 25 -7.12 -12.87 -14.38
N GLY A 26 -7.88 -12.25 -13.46
CA GLY A 26 -8.96 -12.89 -12.70
C GLY A 26 -8.54 -13.57 -11.39
N MET A 27 -7.24 -13.84 -11.17
CA MET A 27 -6.78 -14.45 -9.91
C MET A 27 -6.90 -13.49 -8.73
N ARG A 28 -6.65 -12.20 -8.96
CA ARG A 28 -6.85 -11.14 -7.96
C ARG A 28 -8.31 -11.00 -7.57
N ASP A 29 -9.21 -10.97 -8.55
CA ASP A 29 -10.66 -10.84 -8.30
C ASP A 29 -11.19 -12.03 -7.49
N LEU A 30 -10.70 -13.24 -7.76
CA LEU A 30 -11.04 -14.43 -6.98
C LEU A 30 -10.53 -14.31 -5.54
N ALA A 31 -9.27 -13.90 -5.35
CA ALA A 31 -8.70 -13.70 -4.03
C ALA A 31 -9.43 -12.62 -3.24
N GLU A 32 -9.78 -11.51 -3.88
CA GLU A 32 -10.58 -10.42 -3.29
C GLU A 32 -11.97 -10.91 -2.87
N GLY A 33 -12.65 -11.69 -3.71
CA GLY A 33 -13.95 -12.30 -3.34
C GLY A 33 -13.86 -13.20 -2.11
N LEU A 34 -12.83 -14.03 -2.00
CA LEU A 34 -12.62 -14.87 -0.81
C LEU A 34 -12.30 -14.03 0.44
N ILE A 35 -11.53 -12.95 0.28
CA ILE A 35 -11.24 -12.00 1.37
C ILE A 35 -12.54 -11.32 1.84
N GLU A 36 -13.39 -10.90 0.91
CA GLU A 36 -14.68 -10.29 1.22
C GLU A 36 -15.62 -11.25 1.96
N GLU A 37 -15.69 -12.52 1.56
CA GLU A 37 -16.44 -13.55 2.28
C GLU A 37 -15.95 -13.73 3.72
N GLU A 38 -14.64 -13.77 3.92
CA GLU A 38 -14.04 -13.89 5.25
C GLU A 38 -14.22 -12.62 6.09
N LEU A 39 -14.15 -11.43 5.47
CA LEU A 39 -14.45 -10.16 6.12
C LEU A 39 -15.93 -10.05 6.50
N ALA A 40 -16.84 -10.60 5.70
CA ALA A 40 -18.28 -10.63 6.01
C ALA A 40 -18.59 -11.57 7.19
N ARG A 41 -17.84 -12.67 7.33
CA ARG A 41 -17.97 -13.62 8.44
C ARG A 41 -17.37 -13.07 9.74
N LYS A 42 -16.31 -12.27 9.64
CA LYS A 42 -15.62 -11.68 10.80
C LYS A 42 -16.31 -10.40 11.24
N LYS A 43 -16.38 -10.18 12.55
CA LYS A 43 -16.81 -8.88 13.09
C LYS A 43 -15.74 -7.85 12.76
N ALA A 44 -16.14 -6.68 12.26
CA ALA A 44 -15.24 -5.57 11.99
C ALA A 44 -14.34 -5.30 13.22
N PRO A 45 -13.02 -5.15 13.01
CA PRO A 45 -12.10 -4.88 14.11
C PRO A 45 -12.52 -3.59 14.83
N SER A 46 -12.39 -3.58 16.15
CA SER A 46 -12.71 -2.41 16.97
C SER A 46 -11.77 -1.26 16.56
N THR A 47 -12.32 -0.08 16.29
CA THR A 47 -11.54 1.15 16.05
C THR A 47 -10.63 1.54 17.22
N ALA A 48 -10.82 0.94 18.40
CA ALA A 48 -9.97 1.11 19.56
C ALA A 48 -8.59 0.43 19.41
N ASP A 49 -8.50 -0.65 18.62
CA ASP A 49 -7.29 -1.45 18.41
C ASP A 49 -6.53 -1.01 17.14
N SER A 50 -6.93 0.10 16.53
CA SER A 50 -6.34 0.60 15.30
C SER A 50 -5.05 1.36 15.59
N GLU A 51 -3.95 0.95 14.93
CA GLU A 51 -2.68 1.71 14.88
C GLU A 51 -2.81 3.00 14.04
N LEU A 52 -3.98 3.28 13.47
CA LEU A 52 -4.21 4.52 12.74
C LEU A 52 -4.05 5.72 13.67
N PRO A 53 -3.33 6.77 13.22
CA PRO A 53 -3.21 7.99 14.00
C PRO A 53 -4.61 8.56 14.25
N LYS A 54 -4.91 8.81 15.53
CA LYS A 54 -6.17 9.43 15.94
C LYS A 54 -6.34 10.76 15.22
N ALA A 55 -7.58 11.09 14.86
CA ALA A 55 -7.89 12.38 14.26
C ALA A 55 -7.34 13.50 15.16
N ILE A 56 -6.42 14.30 14.61
CA ILE A 56 -5.78 15.39 15.35
C ILE A 56 -6.82 16.48 15.54
N SER A 57 -7.26 16.71 16.78
CA SER A 57 -8.04 17.89 17.10
C SER A 57 -7.09 19.08 17.20
N LEU A 58 -7.20 20.02 16.27
CA LEU A 58 -6.40 21.24 16.31
C LEU A 58 -6.84 22.11 17.50
N PHE A 59 -5.87 22.78 18.12
CA PHE A 59 -6.09 23.76 19.20
C PHE A 59 -6.73 23.22 20.48
N GLU A 60 -6.54 21.95 20.84
CA GLU A 60 -7.02 21.37 22.12
C GLU A 60 -6.62 22.20 23.35
N SER A 61 -5.41 22.76 23.35
CA SER A 61 -4.89 23.55 24.47
C SER A 61 -5.49 24.95 24.59
N ASN A 62 -6.17 25.46 23.56
CA ASN A 62 -6.71 26.81 23.55
C ASN A 62 -8.16 26.82 23.03
N PRO A 63 -9.15 26.84 23.94
CA PRO A 63 -10.57 26.85 23.59
C PRO A 63 -10.98 28.02 22.69
N PHE A 64 -10.33 29.18 22.82
CA PHE A 64 -10.63 30.36 22.00
C PHE A 64 -10.19 30.17 20.54
N LEU A 65 -9.00 29.61 20.32
CA LEU A 65 -8.52 29.29 18.97
C LEU A 65 -9.34 28.19 18.32
N LYS A 66 -9.80 27.21 19.12
CA LYS A 66 -10.70 26.16 18.64
C LYS A 66 -12.03 26.73 18.17
N ASP A 67 -12.69 27.56 18.98
CA ASP A 67 -13.94 28.25 18.62
C ASP A 67 -13.76 29.16 17.39
N ALA A 68 -12.65 29.92 17.32
CA ALA A 68 -12.33 30.73 16.14
C ALA A 68 -12.13 29.86 14.88
N TYR A 69 -11.41 28.75 15.00
CA TYR A 69 -11.21 27.81 13.89
C TYR A 69 -12.54 27.21 13.42
N GLU A 70 -13.37 26.72 14.35
CA GLU A 70 -14.71 26.19 14.06
C GLU A 70 -15.60 27.24 13.40
N ARG A 71 -15.56 28.50 13.85
CA ARG A 71 -16.25 29.63 13.18
C ARG A 71 -15.75 29.84 11.76
N THR A 72 -14.44 29.82 11.52
CA THR A 72 -13.92 30.00 10.15
C THR A 72 -14.28 28.85 9.22
N VAL A 73 -14.32 27.61 9.74
CA VAL A 73 -14.71 26.43 8.96
C VAL A 73 -16.20 26.45 8.65
N THR A 74 -17.04 26.80 9.61
CA THR A 74 -18.50 26.90 9.43
C THR A 74 -18.91 28.09 8.56
N VAL A 75 -18.28 29.26 8.74
CA VAL A 75 -18.51 30.44 7.90
C VAL A 75 -18.04 30.20 6.47
N LYS A 76 -16.88 29.56 6.23
CA LYS A 76 -16.46 29.19 4.87
C LYS A 76 -17.39 28.18 4.19
N ALA A 77 -18.11 27.36 4.97
CA ALA A 77 -19.08 26.41 4.44
C ALA A 77 -20.42 27.07 4.06
N ASN A 78 -20.81 28.16 4.74
CA ASN A 78 -22.08 28.85 4.51
C ASN A 78 -21.97 30.16 3.72
N ASP A 79 -20.77 30.75 3.62
CA ASP A 79 -20.57 32.10 3.09
C ASP A 79 -19.28 32.15 2.26
N THR A 80 -19.34 31.56 1.07
CA THR A 80 -18.25 31.61 0.07
C THR A 80 -18.04 33.02 -0.51
N ASP A 81 -18.94 33.97 -0.21
CA ASP A 81 -18.94 35.34 -0.75
C ASP A 81 -18.51 36.42 0.25
N ALA A 82 -18.14 36.07 1.49
CA ALA A 82 -17.44 36.97 2.41
C ALA A 82 -15.96 37.15 1.99
N GLY A 83 -15.74 37.57 0.75
CA GLY A 83 -14.44 37.95 0.22
C GLY A 83 -13.87 39.16 0.98
N VAL A 84 -12.58 39.44 0.74
CA VAL A 84 -11.95 40.66 1.24
C VAL A 84 -12.74 41.87 0.73
N ASP A 85 -13.21 42.71 1.66
CA ASP A 85 -13.99 43.89 1.32
C ASP A 85 -13.13 44.93 0.59
N PHE A 86 -13.38 45.09 -0.72
CA PHE A 86 -12.70 46.07 -1.56
C PHE A 86 -13.37 47.45 -1.54
N SER A 87 -14.55 47.60 -0.92
CA SER A 87 -15.27 48.88 -0.89
C SER A 87 -14.47 49.98 -0.17
N ARG A 88 -13.60 49.59 0.77
CA ARG A 88 -12.66 50.48 1.46
C ARG A 88 -11.63 51.13 0.53
N TYR A 89 -11.31 50.50 -0.61
CA TYR A 89 -10.30 51.00 -1.56
C TYR A 89 -10.91 51.77 -2.73
N THR A 90 -12.24 51.77 -2.86
CA THR A 90 -12.97 52.54 -3.86
C THR A 90 -13.44 53.85 -3.24
N LEU A 91 -13.00 54.98 -3.79
CA LEU A 91 -13.52 56.28 -3.40
C LEU A 91 -14.94 56.43 -3.95
N ALA A 92 -15.95 56.39 -3.08
CA ALA A 92 -17.32 56.69 -3.46
C ALA A 92 -17.52 58.21 -3.47
N GLU A 93 -17.91 58.76 -4.62
CA GLU A 93 -18.22 60.19 -4.73
C GLU A 93 -19.61 60.46 -4.10
N PRO A 94 -19.71 61.31 -3.05
CA PRO A 94 -21.00 61.67 -2.47
C PRO A 94 -21.84 62.52 -3.43
N SER A 95 -23.15 62.34 -3.41
CA SER A 95 -24.10 63.12 -4.22
C SER A 95 -24.34 64.51 -3.61
N LYS A 96 -24.80 65.46 -4.42
CA LYS A 96 -25.16 66.81 -3.94
C LYS A 96 -26.34 66.82 -2.96
N GLU A 97 -27.12 65.74 -2.95
CA GLU A 97 -28.27 65.54 -2.04
C GLU A 97 -27.86 64.89 -0.70
N ASP A 98 -26.60 64.45 -0.57
CA ASP A 98 -26.11 63.80 0.64
C ASP A 98 -25.81 64.80 1.76
N GLY A 99 -26.11 64.40 3.00
CA GLY A 99 -25.84 65.19 4.20
C GLY A 99 -24.34 65.41 4.48
N PRO A 100 -23.99 66.39 5.32
CA PRO A 100 -22.61 66.81 5.57
C PRO A 100 -21.70 65.69 6.12
N GLU A 101 -22.26 64.74 6.88
CA GLU A 101 -21.51 63.61 7.46
C GLU A 101 -20.93 62.67 6.37
N LYS A 102 -21.66 62.45 5.28
CA LYS A 102 -21.16 61.62 4.16
C LYS A 102 -20.03 62.31 3.41
N TRP A 103 -20.08 63.65 3.30
CA TRP A 103 -19.01 64.44 2.71
C TRP A 103 -17.74 64.41 3.57
N GLU A 104 -17.87 64.51 4.90
CA GLU A 104 -16.74 64.41 5.82
C GLU A 104 -16.09 63.01 5.75
N SER A 105 -16.91 61.95 5.76
CA SER A 105 -16.43 60.57 5.60
C SER A 105 -15.72 60.34 4.26
N ALA A 106 -16.25 60.88 3.16
CA ALA A 106 -15.62 60.80 1.84
C ALA A 106 -14.27 61.55 1.79
N VAL A 107 -14.18 62.71 2.45
CA VAL A 107 -12.92 63.48 2.56
C VAL A 107 -11.88 62.72 3.37
N ASP A 108 -12.26 62.10 4.48
CA ASP A 108 -11.32 61.32 5.28
C ASP A 108 -10.85 60.04 4.56
N MET A 109 -11.76 59.40 3.82
CA MET A 109 -11.40 58.30 2.91
C MET A 109 -10.45 58.76 1.81
N ALA A 110 -10.68 59.94 1.21
CA ALA A 110 -9.79 60.52 0.22
C ALA A 110 -8.38 60.78 0.78
N LYS A 111 -8.26 61.36 1.98
CA LYS A 111 -6.97 61.55 2.66
C LYS A 111 -6.25 60.22 2.89
N ALA A 112 -6.97 59.21 3.38
CA ALA A 112 -6.40 57.88 3.61
C ALA A 112 -5.92 57.22 2.30
N THR A 113 -6.71 57.33 1.22
CA THR A 113 -6.33 56.78 -0.09
C THR A 113 -5.11 57.50 -0.68
N LEU A 114 -5.00 58.82 -0.52
CA LEU A 114 -3.84 59.60 -0.97
C LEU A 114 -2.55 59.10 -0.29
N GLU A 115 -2.55 58.93 1.02
CA GLU A 115 -1.40 58.42 1.76
C GLU A 115 -1.08 56.97 1.36
N HIS A 116 -2.09 56.13 1.10
CA HIS A 116 -1.88 54.79 0.58
C HIS A 116 -1.21 54.79 -0.80
N GLN A 117 -1.64 55.66 -1.72
CA GLN A 117 -1.00 55.80 -3.03
C GLN A 117 0.44 56.31 -2.91
N ARG A 118 0.70 57.24 -2.00
CA ARG A 118 2.05 57.73 -1.72
C ARG A 118 2.97 56.61 -1.22
N LEU A 119 2.49 55.79 -0.27
CA LEU A 119 3.23 54.62 0.23
C LEU A 119 3.45 53.59 -0.89
N ARG A 120 2.43 53.35 -1.73
CA ARG A 120 2.52 52.46 -2.89
C ARG A 120 3.60 52.92 -3.87
N MET A 121 3.69 54.22 -4.16
CA MET A 121 4.76 54.77 -5.00
C MET A 121 6.15 54.49 -4.40
N CYS A 122 6.34 54.77 -3.11
CA CYS A 122 7.60 54.49 -2.42
C CYS A 122 7.97 52.98 -2.48
N ASN A 123 6.99 52.10 -2.23
CA ASN A 123 7.19 50.65 -2.33
C ASN A 123 7.52 50.21 -3.77
N LEU A 124 6.88 50.80 -4.78
CA LEU A 124 7.17 50.53 -6.19
C LEU A 124 8.58 50.98 -6.58
N GLU A 125 9.04 52.14 -6.11
CA GLU A 125 10.42 52.60 -6.32
C GLU A 125 11.44 51.64 -5.68
N LEU A 126 11.16 51.16 -4.47
CA LEU A 126 12.01 50.17 -3.80
C LEU A 126 12.02 48.84 -4.57
N MET A 127 10.85 48.38 -5.02
CA MET A 127 10.71 47.16 -5.81
C MET A 127 11.38 47.27 -7.17
N GLN A 128 11.33 48.42 -7.83
CA GLN A 128 12.00 48.65 -9.10
C GLN A 128 13.53 48.59 -8.95
N ARG A 129 14.06 49.07 -7.82
CA ARG A 129 15.50 49.03 -7.52
C ARG A 129 16.01 47.65 -7.12
N TYR A 130 15.30 46.94 -6.24
CA TYR A 130 15.80 45.72 -5.60
C TYR A 130 15.05 44.44 -5.98
N GLY A 131 13.84 44.55 -6.52
CA GLY A 131 12.95 43.42 -6.75
C GLY A 131 13.55 42.36 -7.67
N THR A 132 14.23 42.75 -8.74
CA THR A 132 14.85 41.80 -9.68
C THR A 132 15.98 41.00 -9.03
N MET A 133 16.83 41.65 -8.23
CA MET A 133 17.92 40.99 -7.52
C MET A 133 17.40 40.04 -6.44
N MET A 134 16.44 40.50 -5.63
CA MET A 134 15.81 39.69 -4.59
C MET A 134 15.08 38.48 -5.17
N TRP A 135 14.34 38.66 -6.27
CA TRP A 135 13.64 37.57 -6.94
C TRP A 135 14.59 36.52 -7.51
N LYS A 136 15.71 36.95 -8.11
CA LYS A 136 16.77 36.02 -8.57
C LYS A 136 17.38 35.25 -7.40
N GLY A 137 17.65 35.92 -6.28
CA GLY A 137 18.14 35.28 -5.05
C GLY A 137 17.16 34.23 -4.51
N HIS A 138 15.88 34.59 -4.40
CA HIS A 138 14.82 33.68 -3.98
C HIS A 138 14.70 32.47 -4.92
N THR A 139 14.71 32.70 -6.24
CA THR A 139 14.63 31.62 -7.23
C THR A 139 15.84 30.68 -7.13
N SER A 140 17.04 31.21 -6.90
CA SER A 140 18.24 30.42 -6.68
C SER A 140 18.16 29.55 -5.41
N GLN A 141 17.66 30.13 -4.31
CA GLN A 141 17.43 29.37 -3.07
C GLN A 141 16.40 28.25 -3.26
N LEU A 142 15.32 28.53 -4.00
CA LEU A 142 14.30 27.53 -4.33
C LEU A 142 14.89 26.40 -5.19
N ASP A 143 15.70 26.72 -6.20
CA ASP A 143 16.38 25.74 -7.05
C ASP A 143 17.33 24.85 -6.25
N VAL A 144 18.07 25.41 -5.28
CA VAL A 144 18.90 24.62 -4.35
C VAL A 144 18.04 23.66 -3.53
N GLY A 145 16.90 24.13 -2.99
CA GLY A 145 15.96 23.31 -2.23
C GLY A 145 15.40 22.15 -3.06
N VAL A 146 14.91 22.44 -4.26
CA VAL A 146 14.38 21.42 -5.20
C VAL A 146 15.45 20.39 -5.54
N LYS A 147 16.66 20.83 -5.92
CA LYS A 147 17.77 19.93 -6.22
C LYS A 147 18.20 19.11 -5.00
N GLY A 148 18.05 19.64 -3.78
CA GLY A 148 18.26 18.89 -2.54
C GLY A 148 17.29 17.72 -2.43
N MET A 149 15.99 18.00 -2.52
CA MET A 149 14.93 17.00 -2.45
C MET A 149 15.04 15.96 -3.57
N GLU A 150 15.36 16.38 -4.80
CA GLU A 150 15.56 15.45 -5.91
C GLU A 150 16.73 14.49 -5.69
N ARG A 151 17.82 14.97 -5.09
CA ARG A 151 18.96 14.12 -4.74
C ARG A 151 18.55 13.11 -3.67
N GLU A 152 17.88 13.55 -2.62
CA GLU A 152 17.39 12.67 -1.55
C GLU A 152 16.46 11.57 -2.09
N VAL A 153 15.49 11.92 -2.93
CA VAL A 153 14.60 10.95 -3.59
C VAL A 153 15.40 9.97 -4.46
N LYS A 154 16.41 10.44 -5.21
CA LYS A 154 17.26 9.57 -6.03
C LYS A 154 18.09 8.61 -5.16
N THR A 155 18.64 9.10 -4.06
CA THR A 155 19.40 8.31 -3.09
C THR A 155 18.51 7.21 -2.50
N ILE A 156 17.35 7.56 -1.94
CA ILE A 156 16.41 6.58 -1.36
C ILE A 156 15.98 5.53 -2.39
N LYS A 157 15.65 5.96 -3.62
CA LYS A 157 15.26 5.03 -4.69
C LYS A 157 16.38 4.07 -5.08
N LYS A 158 17.62 4.55 -5.14
CA LYS A 158 18.76 3.75 -5.63
C LYS A 158 19.35 2.88 -4.52
N GLU A 159 19.60 3.47 -3.36
CA GLU A 159 20.32 2.85 -2.25
C GLU A 159 19.41 1.97 -1.41
N ASP A 160 18.24 2.48 -0.99
CA ASP A 160 17.39 1.71 -0.09
C ASP A 160 16.51 0.74 -0.89
N LEU A 161 15.66 1.29 -1.76
CA LEU A 161 14.72 0.49 -2.56
C LEU A 161 15.44 -0.46 -3.51
N GLY A 162 16.45 0.04 -4.23
CA GLY A 162 17.23 -0.75 -5.17
C GLY A 162 17.96 -1.91 -4.51
N ARG A 163 18.61 -1.67 -3.36
CA ARG A 163 19.32 -2.71 -2.60
C ARG A 163 18.34 -3.75 -2.04
N ILE A 164 17.27 -3.31 -1.37
CA ILE A 164 16.28 -4.21 -0.76
C ILE A 164 15.62 -5.08 -1.84
N ASN A 165 15.20 -4.50 -2.97
CA ASN A 165 14.58 -5.27 -4.05
C ASN A 165 15.57 -6.26 -4.69
N LYS A 166 16.85 -5.88 -4.82
CA LYS A 166 17.89 -6.79 -5.32
C LYS A 166 18.14 -7.95 -4.37
N GLU A 167 18.25 -7.67 -3.06
CA GLU A 167 18.41 -8.69 -2.02
C GLU A 167 17.21 -9.63 -1.98
N ARG A 168 15.98 -9.08 -1.99
CA ARG A 168 14.73 -9.84 -2.04
C ARG A 168 14.67 -10.72 -3.28
N LYS A 169 14.98 -10.18 -4.46
CA LYS A 169 14.99 -10.94 -5.70
C LYS A 169 15.99 -12.10 -5.66
N ARG A 170 17.20 -11.86 -5.15
CA ARG A 170 18.21 -12.92 -5.01
C ARG A 170 17.70 -14.04 -4.10
N TYR A 171 17.21 -13.69 -2.92
CA TYR A 171 16.69 -14.65 -1.94
C TYR A 171 15.53 -15.47 -2.52
N GLN A 172 14.54 -14.82 -3.14
CA GLN A 172 13.39 -15.51 -3.70
C GLN A 172 13.75 -16.43 -4.87
N LEU A 173 14.70 -16.03 -5.73
CA LEU A 173 15.14 -16.90 -6.83
C LEU A 173 15.90 -18.13 -6.32
N GLU A 174 16.75 -17.97 -5.31
CA GLU A 174 17.47 -19.08 -4.67
C GLU A 174 16.50 -20.06 -3.97
N MET A 175 15.54 -19.53 -3.21
CA MET A 175 14.50 -20.35 -2.59
C MET A 175 13.59 -21.02 -3.63
N GLY A 176 13.27 -20.32 -4.73
CA GLY A 176 12.49 -20.86 -5.83
C GLY A 176 13.18 -22.05 -6.52
N GLU A 177 14.49 -21.99 -6.72
CA GLU A 177 15.28 -23.13 -7.24
C GLU A 177 15.24 -24.32 -6.28
N SER A 178 15.42 -24.07 -4.99
CA SER A 178 15.30 -25.11 -3.95
C SER A 178 13.91 -25.76 -3.94
N LEU A 179 12.85 -24.94 -4.04
CA LEU A 179 11.46 -25.40 -4.08
C LEU A 179 11.19 -26.27 -5.33
N GLN A 180 11.69 -25.85 -6.50
CA GLN A 180 11.58 -26.64 -7.74
C GLN A 180 12.31 -27.98 -7.64
N SER A 181 13.51 -27.99 -7.04
CA SER A 181 14.25 -29.22 -6.79
C SER A 181 13.48 -30.16 -5.85
N LEU A 182 12.90 -29.63 -4.78
CA LEU A 182 12.13 -30.41 -3.81
C LEU A 182 10.82 -30.94 -4.43
N ASP A 183 10.13 -30.14 -5.24
CA ASP A 183 8.94 -30.55 -5.98
C ASP A 183 9.26 -31.68 -6.99
N GLN A 184 10.38 -31.58 -7.70
CA GLN A 184 10.83 -32.62 -8.62
C GLN A 184 11.19 -33.92 -7.87
N GLN A 185 11.88 -33.83 -6.74
CA GLN A 185 12.19 -34.98 -5.89
C GLN A 185 10.91 -35.63 -5.36
N TRP A 186 9.95 -34.82 -4.90
CA TRP A 186 8.66 -35.29 -4.41
C TRP A 186 7.86 -36.01 -5.50
N LYS A 187 7.75 -35.43 -6.70
CA LYS A 187 7.14 -36.07 -7.88
C LYS A 187 7.83 -37.38 -8.25
N GLY A 188 9.17 -37.39 -8.19
CA GLY A 188 9.97 -38.59 -8.42
C GLY A 188 9.69 -39.70 -7.39
N LEU A 189 9.60 -39.36 -6.11
CA LEU A 189 9.27 -40.29 -5.04
C LEU A 189 7.87 -40.86 -5.18
N ILE A 190 6.88 -40.02 -5.54
CA ILE A 190 5.50 -40.48 -5.80
C ILE A 190 5.49 -41.46 -6.98
N SER A 191 6.16 -41.10 -8.09
CA SER A 191 6.23 -41.97 -9.27
C SER A 191 6.91 -43.30 -8.95
N SER A 192 8.03 -43.27 -8.22
CA SER A 192 8.74 -44.48 -7.78
C SER A 192 7.88 -45.34 -6.84
N ASN A 193 7.18 -44.72 -5.89
CA ASN A 193 6.29 -45.44 -4.99
C ASN A 193 5.13 -46.10 -5.76
N LEU A 194 4.53 -45.38 -6.72
CA LEU A 194 3.48 -45.91 -7.58
C LEU A 194 3.99 -47.07 -8.45
N GLN A 195 5.17 -46.94 -9.06
CA GLN A 195 5.81 -48.02 -9.82
C GLN A 195 6.07 -49.25 -8.96
N THR A 196 6.53 -49.06 -7.71
CA THR A 196 6.75 -50.15 -6.77
C THR A 196 5.44 -50.84 -6.40
N GLN A 197 4.37 -50.08 -6.13
CA GLN A 197 3.05 -50.65 -5.85
C GLN A 197 2.51 -51.45 -7.04
N LEU A 198 2.64 -50.93 -8.26
CA LEU A 198 2.24 -51.65 -9.47
C LEU A 198 3.03 -52.95 -9.66
N ALA A 199 4.35 -52.93 -9.47
CA ALA A 199 5.18 -54.12 -9.55
C ALA A 199 4.82 -55.17 -8.47
N CYS A 200 4.52 -54.73 -7.26
CA CYS A 200 4.02 -55.63 -6.21
C CYS A 200 2.67 -56.24 -6.59
N MET A 201 1.76 -55.47 -7.19
CA MET A 201 0.47 -55.99 -7.66
C MET A 201 0.61 -56.99 -8.79
N THR A 202 1.49 -56.75 -9.76
CA THR A 202 1.75 -57.70 -10.86
C THR A 202 2.38 -58.98 -10.34
N LEU A 203 3.39 -58.88 -9.48
CA LEU A 203 4.02 -60.05 -8.86
C LEU A 203 3.03 -60.85 -8.00
N ALA A 204 2.14 -60.18 -7.26
CA ALA A 204 1.09 -60.85 -6.49
C ALA A 204 0.09 -61.57 -7.40
N SER A 205 -0.26 -61.00 -8.56
CA SER A 205 -1.11 -61.68 -9.54
C SER A 205 -0.43 -62.89 -10.17
N GLU A 206 0.85 -62.77 -10.54
CA GLU A 206 1.63 -63.88 -11.07
C GLU A 206 1.76 -65.00 -10.03
N LEU A 207 2.05 -64.67 -8.77
CA LEU A 207 2.13 -65.65 -7.68
C LEU A 207 0.80 -66.39 -7.49
N ALA A 208 -0.33 -65.67 -7.52
CA ALA A 208 -1.65 -66.30 -7.44
C ALA A 208 -1.94 -67.25 -8.62
N ASP A 209 -1.46 -66.93 -9.82
CA ASP A 209 -1.58 -67.82 -10.99
C ASP A 209 -0.65 -69.05 -10.87
N TRP A 210 0.58 -68.88 -10.36
CA TRP A 210 1.48 -70.00 -10.06
C TRP A 210 0.94 -70.92 -8.97
N GLU A 211 0.35 -70.38 -7.90
CA GLU A 211 -0.30 -71.15 -6.83
C GLU A 211 -1.49 -71.96 -7.35
N ARG A 212 -2.27 -71.41 -8.30
CA ARG A 212 -3.34 -72.16 -8.98
C ARG A 212 -2.76 -73.33 -9.78
N TYR A 213 -1.73 -73.08 -10.57
CA TYR A 213 -1.06 -74.10 -11.38
C TYR A 213 -0.44 -75.21 -10.51
N GLU A 214 0.23 -74.86 -9.42
CA GLU A 214 0.75 -75.84 -8.45
C GLU A 214 -0.38 -76.66 -7.81
N GLY A 215 -1.51 -76.02 -7.48
CA GLY A 215 -2.71 -76.69 -6.98
C GLY A 215 -3.28 -77.68 -8.00
N GLU A 216 -3.34 -77.32 -9.28
CA GLU A 216 -3.77 -78.19 -10.37
C GLU A 216 -2.83 -79.40 -10.53
N LEU A 217 -1.51 -79.18 -10.58
CA LEU A 217 -0.54 -80.28 -10.66
C LEU A 217 -0.58 -81.21 -9.44
N ARG A 218 -0.73 -80.65 -8.23
CA ARG A 218 -0.90 -81.47 -7.02
C ARG A 218 -2.18 -82.29 -7.06
N ALA A 219 -3.27 -81.75 -7.58
CA ALA A 219 -4.52 -82.48 -7.77
C ALA A 219 -4.38 -83.59 -8.82
N GLU A 220 -3.71 -83.32 -9.94
CA GLU A 220 -3.42 -84.33 -10.97
C GLU A 220 -2.49 -85.43 -10.46
N ALA A 221 -1.46 -85.08 -9.70
CA ALA A 221 -0.54 -86.03 -9.08
C ALA A 221 -1.21 -86.90 -8.01
N ALA A 222 -2.09 -86.30 -7.19
CA ALA A 222 -2.91 -87.05 -6.25
C ALA A 222 -3.87 -88.01 -6.95
N ALA A 223 -4.38 -87.65 -8.14
CA ALA A 223 -5.16 -88.55 -8.99
C ALA A 223 -4.31 -89.65 -9.65
N ALA A 224 -3.01 -89.41 -9.88
CA ALA A 224 -2.07 -90.34 -10.50
C ALA A 224 -1.32 -91.26 -9.51
N ASN A 225 -1.46 -91.05 -8.20
CA ASN A 225 -0.89 -91.88 -7.13
C ASN A 225 0.66 -91.97 -7.17
N VAL A 226 1.33 -90.86 -7.49
CA VAL A 226 2.80 -90.73 -7.48
C VAL A 226 3.21 -89.77 -6.37
N ASP A 227 4.12 -90.20 -5.50
CA ASP A 227 4.64 -89.40 -4.37
C ASP A 227 5.69 -88.42 -4.86
N ILE A 228 5.45 -87.10 -4.73
CA ILE A 228 6.28 -86.02 -5.28
C ILE A 228 7.17 -85.38 -4.20
N SER A 229 7.62 -86.13 -3.18
CA SER A 229 8.57 -85.59 -2.20
C SER A 229 9.92 -85.20 -2.78
N ASP A 230 10.26 -85.67 -3.99
CA ASP A 230 11.63 -85.65 -4.52
C ASP A 230 11.86 -84.70 -5.72
N VAL A 231 10.89 -83.88 -6.13
CA VAL A 231 11.01 -83.02 -7.35
C VAL A 231 10.82 -81.52 -7.08
N LEU A 232 10.75 -81.09 -5.82
CA LEU A 232 10.92 -79.69 -5.41
C LEU A 232 12.20 -79.54 -4.57
#